data_AF-A0A4Z2CL25-F1
#
_entry.id   AF-A0A4Z2CL25-F1
#
_cell.length_a   1.000
_cell.length_b   1.000
_cell.length_c   1.000
_cell.angle_alpha   90.00
_cell.angle_beta   90.00
_cell.angle_gamma   90.00
#
_symmetry.space_group_name_H-M   'P 1'
#
loop_
_entity.id
_entity.type
_entity.pdbx_description
1 polymer ?
#
loop_
_entity_poly.entity_id
_entity_poly.type
_entity_poly.pdbx_seq_one_letter_code
_entity_poly.pdbx_strand_id
1 'polypeptide(L)'
;MSVGIVFAQRRLRSHGIYCINPNVMNVCGVINLTCFDKTGTLTEDGLDLWGVVPNRDGILGKPEFEPSKLDYKPLIECMATCHSLTRIDGVLSGDPLDVKMFQSTKWEFLEVISEDQHNFDLVISAIVRPNEEDMGYDIFEKVPYEIGIVRQFPFSSSLQRMSVITRTLNESQFHIYTKGAPETIEVLCRRDT
;
A
#
# COMPACT_ATOMS: atom_id res chain seq x y z
N MET A 1 2.01 -49.14 23.27
CA MET A 1 2.22 -48.22 22.12
C MET A 1 1.54 -46.85 22.30
N SER A 2 0.50 -46.76 23.15
CA SER A 2 -0.32 -45.55 23.36
C SER A 2 0.31 -44.43 24.20
N VAL A 3 1.12 -44.74 25.21
CA VAL A 3 1.72 -43.73 26.12
C VAL A 3 2.67 -42.77 25.39
N GLY A 4 3.51 -43.28 24.48
CA GLY A 4 4.45 -42.45 23.72
C GLY A 4 3.76 -41.44 22.80
N ILE A 5 2.66 -41.85 22.16
CA ILE A 5 1.84 -40.97 21.31
C ILE A 5 1.23 -39.84 22.14
N VAL A 6 0.72 -40.13 23.34
CA VAL A 6 0.14 -39.12 24.25
C VAL A 6 1.18 -38.07 24.67
N PHE A 7 2.39 -38.50 25.05
CA PHE A 7 3.47 -37.56 25.38
C PHE A 7 3.90 -36.72 24.17
N ALA A 8 4.00 -37.34 23.00
CA ALA A 8 4.34 -36.63 21.77
C ALA A 8 3.26 -35.61 21.37
N GLN A 9 1.98 -35.96 21.47
CA GLN A 9 0.86 -35.05 21.19
C GLN A 9 0.85 -33.87 22.16
N ARG A 10 1.12 -34.10 23.45
CA ARG A 10 1.24 -33.02 24.44
C ARG A 10 2.39 -32.05 24.10
N ARG A 11 3.54 -32.57 23.64
CA ARG A 11 4.67 -31.75 23.19
C ARG A 11 4.35 -30.96 21.91
N LEU A 12 3.67 -31.54 20.93
CA LEU A 12 3.24 -30.81 19.73
C LEU A 12 2.25 -29.69 20.08
N ARG A 13 1.30 -29.97 20.98
CA ARG A 13 0.32 -28.98 21.43
C ARG A 13 0.96 -27.80 22.14
N SER A 14 2.04 -27.98 22.90
CA SER A 14 2.77 -26.87 23.52
C SER A 14 3.47 -25.95 22.50
N HIS A 15 3.60 -26.39 21.25
CA HIS A 15 4.11 -25.60 20.12
C HIS A 15 2.99 -25.14 19.17
N GLY A 16 1.72 -25.22 19.58
CA GLY A 16 0.59 -24.83 18.74
C GLY A 16 0.27 -25.80 17.59
N ILE A 17 0.89 -26.99 17.57
CA ILE A 17 0.64 -28.02 16.54
C ILE A 17 -0.41 -29.00 17.05
N TYR A 18 -1.58 -29.00 16.43
CA TYR A 18 -2.71 -29.84 16.83
C TYR A 18 -2.85 -31.04 15.90
N CYS A 19 -2.68 -32.24 16.46
CA CYS A 19 -2.82 -33.49 15.70
C CYS A 19 -4.24 -34.06 15.85
N ILE A 20 -4.97 -34.16 14.72
CA ILE A 20 -6.34 -34.72 14.67
C ILE A 20 -6.30 -36.25 14.60
N ASN A 21 -5.28 -36.83 13.97
CA ASN A 21 -5.08 -38.28 13.86
C ASN A 21 -3.73 -38.70 14.46
N PRO A 22 -3.69 -39.10 15.75
CA PRO A 22 -2.44 -39.44 16.45
C PRO A 22 -1.65 -40.61 15.85
N ASN A 23 -2.30 -41.49 15.07
CA ASN A 23 -1.63 -42.62 14.43
C ASN A 23 -0.60 -42.19 13.37
N VAL A 24 -0.77 -41.01 12.78
CA VAL A 24 0.11 -40.49 11.71
C VAL A 24 1.39 -39.89 12.26
N MET A 25 1.47 -39.61 13.57
CA MET A 25 2.63 -38.95 14.19
C MET A 25 3.95 -39.71 13.99
N ASN A 26 3.91 -41.04 14.04
CA ASN A 26 5.11 -41.86 13.83
C ASN A 26 5.52 -41.92 12.36
N VAL A 27 4.58 -41.74 11.43
CA VAL A 27 4.84 -41.76 9.99
C VAL A 27 5.74 -40.58 9.60
N CYS A 28 5.60 -39.43 10.27
CA CYS A 28 6.46 -38.26 10.06
C CYS A 28 7.95 -38.54 10.27
N GLY A 29 8.33 -39.58 11.02
CA GLY A 29 9.73 -39.94 11.27
C GLY A 29 10.40 -40.71 10.12
N VAL A 30 9.63 -41.16 9.12
CA VAL A 30 10.13 -41.99 8.01
C VAL A 30 9.82 -41.40 6.64
N ILE A 31 9.35 -40.15 6.58
CA ILE A 31 9.13 -39.45 5.31
C ILE A 31 10.46 -39.16 4.60
N ASN A 32 10.46 -39.25 3.28
CA ASN A 32 11.63 -38.95 2.43
C ASN A 32 11.32 -37.92 1.32
N LEU A 33 10.06 -37.48 1.23
CA LEU A 33 9.58 -36.47 0.29
C LEU A 33 8.60 -35.56 1.04
N THR A 34 8.71 -34.26 0.80
CA THR A 34 7.76 -33.26 1.31
C THR A 34 7.32 -32.38 0.15
N CYS A 35 6.02 -32.34 -0.09
CA CYS A 35 5.41 -31.45 -1.07
C CYS A 35 4.89 -30.22 -0.34
N PHE A 36 5.23 -29.03 -0.84
CA PHE A 36 4.72 -27.77 -0.31
C PHE A 36 3.72 -27.18 -1.30
N ASP A 37 2.58 -26.76 -0.79
CA ASP A 37 1.73 -25.82 -1.51
C ASP A 37 2.35 -24.42 -1.43
N LYS A 38 2.03 -23.55 -2.40
CA LYS A 38 2.60 -22.19 -2.46
C LYS A 38 1.79 -21.21 -1.61
N THR A 39 0.54 -20.93 -2.01
CA THR A 39 -0.30 -19.86 -1.44
C THR A 39 -0.90 -20.34 -0.11
N GLY A 40 -0.81 -19.54 0.94
CA GLY A 40 -1.27 -19.91 2.29
C GLY A 40 -0.35 -20.93 3.00
N THR A 41 0.79 -21.30 2.41
CA THR A 41 1.78 -22.23 3.01
C THR A 41 3.20 -21.67 2.94
N LEU A 42 3.76 -21.49 1.74
CA LEU A 42 5.09 -20.88 1.56
C LEU A 42 5.02 -19.36 1.49
N THR A 43 3.92 -18.84 0.94
CA THR A 43 3.62 -17.40 0.89
C THR A 43 2.36 -17.13 1.66
N GLU A 44 2.27 -15.94 2.26
CA GLU A 44 1.02 -15.44 2.82
C GLU A 44 -0.02 -15.23 1.70
N ASP A 45 -1.28 -15.15 2.12
CA ASP A 45 -2.37 -14.76 1.23
C ASP A 45 -2.37 -13.24 1.05
N GLY A 46 -2.55 -12.79 -0.19
CA GLY A 46 -2.62 -11.37 -0.53
C GLY A 46 -1.41 -10.86 -1.31
N LEU A 47 -1.31 -9.54 -1.35
CA LEU A 47 -0.26 -8.79 -2.05
C LEU A 47 0.47 -7.93 -1.03
N ASP A 48 1.74 -7.65 -1.29
CA ASP A 48 2.52 -6.68 -0.53
C ASP A 48 3.38 -5.84 -1.47
N LEU A 49 3.72 -4.63 -1.05
CA LEU A 49 4.59 -3.76 -1.84
C LEU A 49 6.05 -4.10 -1.51
N TRP A 50 6.77 -4.69 -2.47
CA TRP A 50 8.19 -4.95 -2.29
C TRP A 50 9.03 -3.67 -2.27
N GLY A 51 8.74 -2.72 -3.16
CA GLY A 51 9.46 -1.46 -3.26
C GLY A 51 9.06 -0.66 -4.49
N VAL A 52 9.65 0.53 -4.62
CA VAL A 52 9.40 1.48 -5.70
C VAL A 52 10.69 1.85 -6.39
N VAL A 53 10.65 1.93 -7.72
CA VAL A 53 11.83 2.30 -8.53
C VAL A 53 11.60 3.70 -9.08
N PRO A 54 12.26 4.73 -8.52
CA PRO A 54 12.09 6.10 -9.00
C PRO A 54 12.77 6.25 -10.38
N ASN A 55 12.10 6.95 -11.28
CA ASN A 55 12.71 7.47 -12.50
C ASN A 55 13.32 8.85 -12.20
N ARG A 56 14.55 9.09 -12.63
CA ARG A 56 15.21 10.41 -12.62
C ARG A 56 15.82 10.64 -14.00
N ASP A 57 15.31 11.64 -14.72
CA ASP A 57 15.80 12.07 -16.03
C ASP A 57 15.86 10.91 -17.05
N GLY A 58 14.78 10.13 -17.12
CA GLY A 58 14.64 8.97 -18.01
C GLY A 58 15.42 7.71 -17.59
N ILE A 59 16.06 7.72 -16.42
CA ILE A 59 16.82 6.59 -15.89
C ILE A 59 16.15 6.03 -14.63
N LEU A 60 15.83 4.73 -14.68
CA LEU A 60 15.35 4.00 -13.51
C LEU A 60 16.48 3.84 -12.48
N GLY A 61 16.21 4.30 -11.26
CA GLY A 61 17.14 4.20 -10.13
C GLY A 61 17.18 2.81 -9.50
N LYS A 62 17.72 2.75 -8.28
CA LYS A 62 17.64 1.55 -7.43
C LYS A 62 16.27 1.46 -6.76
N PRO A 63 15.76 0.25 -6.48
CA PRO A 63 14.54 0.09 -5.70
C PRO A 63 14.71 0.70 -4.31
N GLU A 64 13.73 1.49 -3.90
CA GLU A 64 13.52 1.95 -2.54
C GLU A 64 12.47 1.05 -1.88
N PHE A 65 12.85 0.45 -0.75
CA PHE A 65 12.03 -0.53 -0.04
C PHE A 65 11.11 0.12 0.99
N GLU A 66 11.41 1.37 1.37
CA GLU A 66 10.59 2.16 2.27
C GLU A 66 10.12 3.44 1.56
N PRO A 67 8.97 3.41 0.87
CA PRO A 67 8.46 4.57 0.15
C PRO A 67 8.26 5.81 1.04
N SER A 68 8.00 5.64 2.33
CA SER A 68 7.91 6.74 3.29
C SER A 68 9.21 7.55 3.42
N LYS A 69 10.37 6.99 3.05
CA LYS A 69 11.67 7.67 3.08
C LYS A 69 12.00 8.40 1.77
N LEU A 70 11.14 8.30 0.76
CA LEU A 70 11.31 9.10 -0.45
C LEU A 70 11.19 10.58 -0.08
N ASP A 71 12.07 11.40 -0.66
CA ASP A 71 11.88 12.85 -0.63
C ASP A 71 10.46 13.19 -1.12
N TYR A 72 9.81 14.18 -0.50
CA TYR A 72 8.50 14.70 -0.93
C TYR A 72 8.57 15.17 -2.39
N LYS A 73 8.22 14.26 -3.30
CA LYS A 73 8.35 14.36 -4.74
C LYS A 73 7.10 13.78 -5.40
N PRO A 74 6.85 14.08 -6.69
CA PRO A 74 5.64 13.65 -7.40
C PRO A 74 5.31 12.15 -7.29
N LEU A 75 6.31 11.28 -7.07
CA LEU A 75 6.10 9.85 -6.90
C LEU A 75 5.34 9.50 -5.62
N ILE A 76 5.77 10.02 -4.46
CA ILE A 76 5.10 9.70 -3.18
C ILE A 76 3.70 10.33 -3.13
N GLU A 77 3.54 11.53 -3.71
CA GLU A 77 2.26 12.20 -3.87
C GLU A 77 1.31 11.38 -4.75
N CYS A 78 1.80 10.84 -5.86
CA CYS A 78 1.02 9.94 -6.73
C CYS A 78 0.57 8.68 -5.99
N MET A 79 1.46 8.04 -5.21
CA MET A 79 1.11 6.87 -4.41
C MET A 79 0.07 7.19 -3.33
N ALA A 80 0.18 8.36 -2.70
CA ALA A 80 -0.71 8.80 -1.64
C ALA A 80 -2.07 9.29 -2.16
N THR A 81 -2.19 9.75 -3.41
CA THR A 81 -3.42 10.39 -3.93
C THR A 81 -4.12 9.59 -5.02
N CYS A 82 -3.36 8.91 -5.89
CA CYS A 82 -3.87 8.28 -7.10
C CYS A 82 -4.43 6.90 -6.77
N HIS A 83 -5.55 6.82 -6.05
CA HIS A 83 -6.24 5.59 -5.70
C HIS A 83 -7.73 5.84 -5.48
N SER A 84 -8.54 4.79 -5.45
CA SER A 84 -9.98 4.89 -5.17
C SER A 84 -10.35 4.34 -3.78
N LEU A 85 -9.42 4.42 -2.83
CA LEU A 85 -9.63 3.98 -1.45
C LEU A 85 -10.68 4.84 -0.75
N THR A 86 -11.42 4.21 0.14
CA THR A 86 -12.39 4.84 1.04
C THR A 86 -12.18 4.36 2.47
N ARG A 87 -12.82 5.00 3.45
CA ARG A 87 -12.73 4.63 4.86
C ARG A 87 -14.06 4.13 5.39
N ILE A 88 -14.15 2.84 5.71
CA ILE A 88 -15.35 2.21 6.25
C ILE A 88 -15.06 1.83 7.70
N ASP A 89 -15.86 2.34 8.65
CA ASP A 89 -15.67 2.10 10.09
C ASP A 89 -14.24 2.40 10.59
N GLY A 90 -13.62 3.43 10.02
CA GLY A 90 -12.25 3.83 10.36
C GLY A 90 -11.14 3.00 9.69
N VAL A 91 -11.49 1.97 8.92
CA VAL A 91 -10.56 1.09 8.19
C VAL A 91 -10.49 1.47 6.71
N LEU A 92 -9.28 1.53 6.17
CA LEU A 92 -9.05 1.79 4.74
C LEU A 92 -9.53 0.58 3.92
N SER A 93 -10.37 0.83 2.92
CA SER A 93 -11.03 -0.16 2.10
C SER A 93 -10.90 0.18 0.61
N GLY A 94 -10.70 -0.83 -0.22
CA GLY A 94 -10.54 -0.68 -1.67
C GLY A 94 -9.76 -1.83 -2.28
N ASP A 95 -9.16 -1.61 -3.44
CA ASP A 95 -8.31 -2.61 -4.09
C ASP A 95 -7.11 -2.96 -3.19
N PRO A 96 -6.78 -4.25 -2.97
CA PRO A 96 -5.68 -4.64 -2.10
C PRO A 96 -4.32 -4.05 -2.49
N LEU A 97 -4.06 -3.85 -3.79
CA LEU A 97 -2.83 -3.24 -4.28
C LEU A 97 -2.77 -1.76 -3.86
N ASP A 98 -3.89 -1.06 -3.98
CA ASP A 98 -4.01 0.35 -3.58
C ASP A 98 -3.87 0.52 -2.08
N VAL A 99 -4.47 -0.36 -1.29
CA VAL A 99 -4.34 -0.36 0.18
C VAL A 99 -2.88 -0.51 0.58
N LYS A 100 -2.16 -1.47 -0.01
CA LYS A 100 -0.73 -1.71 0.28
C LYS A 100 0.16 -0.57 -0.19
N MET A 101 -0.12 -0.03 -1.37
CA MET A 101 0.58 1.15 -1.89
C MET A 101 0.42 2.35 -0.95
N PHE A 102 -0.80 2.67 -0.53
CA PHE A 102 -1.05 3.79 0.39
C PHE A 102 -0.43 3.55 1.77
N GLN A 103 -0.59 2.36 2.35
CA GLN A 103 0.01 2.04 3.65
C GLN A 103 1.54 2.18 3.66
N SER A 104 2.20 1.88 2.53
CA SER A 104 3.66 2.02 2.40
C SER A 104 4.17 3.45 2.47
N THR A 105 3.32 4.44 2.17
CA THR A 105 3.69 5.86 2.27
C THR A 105 3.70 6.35 3.72
N LYS A 106 2.95 5.66 4.61
CA LYS A 106 2.65 6.08 5.99
C LYS A 106 1.90 7.41 6.10
N TRP A 107 1.28 7.86 5.02
CA TRP A 107 0.45 9.07 5.04
C TRP A 107 -0.92 8.78 5.65
N GLU A 108 -1.58 9.84 6.11
CA GLU A 108 -2.93 9.78 6.63
C GLU A 108 -3.95 10.08 5.55
N PHE A 109 -5.04 9.30 5.51
CA PHE A 109 -6.19 9.51 4.63
C PHE A 109 -7.40 9.98 5.43
N LEU A 110 -7.93 11.15 5.07
CA LEU A 110 -9.07 11.80 5.69
C LEU A 110 -10.16 12.01 4.64
N GLU A 111 -11.30 11.33 4.79
CA GLU A 111 -12.47 11.61 3.96
C GLU A 111 -13.16 12.88 4.44
N VAL A 112 -13.46 13.78 3.51
CA VAL A 112 -14.20 15.00 3.84
C VAL A 112 -15.69 14.69 3.75
N ILE A 113 -16.29 14.38 4.90
CA ILE A 113 -17.75 14.32 5.02
C ILE A 113 -18.24 15.77 5.08
N SER A 114 -19.06 16.13 4.11
CA SER A 114 -19.49 17.48 3.78
C SER A 114 -20.33 18.16 4.87
N GLU A 115 -19.73 18.54 5.99
CA GLU A 115 -20.35 19.46 6.97
C GLU A 115 -19.42 20.60 7.42
N ASP A 116 -18.09 20.44 7.43
CA ASP A 116 -17.16 21.50 7.87
C ASP A 116 -16.21 21.95 6.74
N GLN A 117 -16.67 22.92 5.94
CA GLN A 117 -15.84 23.66 5.00
C GLN A 117 -14.83 24.54 5.76
N HIS A 118 -13.59 24.07 5.90
CA HIS A 118 -12.47 24.93 6.24
C HIS A 118 -11.42 24.91 5.11
N ASN A 119 -11.28 26.07 4.46
CA ASN A 119 -10.18 26.53 3.60
C ASN A 119 -10.07 26.04 2.14
N PHE A 120 -11.02 25.28 1.60
CA PHE A 120 -11.03 24.97 0.17
C PHE A 120 -12.34 25.42 -0.50
N ASP A 121 -12.26 26.45 -1.35
CA ASP A 121 -13.36 26.95 -2.21
C ASP A 121 -13.88 25.91 -3.24
N LEU A 122 -13.32 24.70 -3.26
CA LEU A 122 -13.62 23.62 -4.20
C LEU A 122 -14.07 22.37 -3.41
N VAL A 123 -15.04 21.63 -3.96
CA VAL A 123 -15.49 20.35 -3.41
C VAL A 123 -14.34 19.35 -3.49
N ILE A 124 -13.67 19.11 -2.36
CA ILE A 124 -12.65 18.08 -2.19
C ILE A 124 -13.31 16.81 -1.66
N SER A 125 -12.95 15.66 -2.23
CA SER A 125 -13.50 14.36 -1.81
C SER A 125 -12.75 13.77 -0.61
N ALA A 126 -11.43 13.97 -0.57
CA ALA A 126 -10.57 13.48 0.50
C ALA A 126 -9.29 14.31 0.59
N ILE A 127 -8.68 14.31 1.77
CA ILE A 127 -7.39 14.96 2.05
C ILE A 127 -6.39 13.87 2.42
N VAL A 128 -5.18 13.99 1.89
CA VAL A 128 -4.04 13.17 2.30
C VAL A 128 -2.90 14.04 2.79
N ARG A 129 -2.21 13.59 3.83
CA ARG A 129 -1.10 14.33 4.43
C ARG A 129 -0.04 13.41 5.03
N PRO A 130 1.23 13.82 5.07
CA PRO A 130 2.27 13.09 5.79
C PRO A 130 1.95 12.98 7.28
N ASN A 131 2.47 11.95 7.93
CA ASN A 131 2.34 11.80 9.38
C ASN A 131 3.28 12.79 10.11
N GLU A 132 2.85 13.31 11.26
CA GLU A 132 3.59 14.32 12.03
C GLU A 132 4.98 13.86 12.49
N GLU A 133 5.18 12.55 12.63
CA GLU A 133 6.45 11.93 13.06
C GLU A 133 7.55 11.97 11.97
N ASP A 134 7.18 12.01 10.68
CA ASP A 134 8.11 12.04 9.54
C ASP A 134 8.45 13.48 9.08
N MET A 135 7.90 14.50 9.74
CA MET A 135 8.23 15.91 9.53
C MET A 135 9.56 16.23 10.21
N GLY A 136 10.66 15.88 9.52
CA GLY A 136 12.02 16.28 9.92
C GLY A 136 12.08 17.76 10.31
N TYR A 137 12.67 18.04 11.46
CA TYR A 137 12.88 19.38 12.02
C TYR A 137 13.80 20.20 11.11
N ASP A 138 13.29 20.78 10.03
CA ASP A 138 13.95 21.88 9.32
C ASP A 138 12.97 23.05 9.10
N ILE A 139 12.91 23.87 10.15
CA ILE A 139 12.96 25.34 10.16
C ILE A 139 12.53 26.02 8.84
N PHE A 140 11.25 26.38 8.73
CA PHE A 140 10.68 27.71 8.40
C PHE A 140 9.24 27.51 7.92
N GLU A 141 8.28 28.02 8.72
CA GLU A 141 6.82 28.01 8.50
C GLU A 141 6.15 26.61 8.52
N LYS A 142 5.56 26.27 9.68
CA LYS A 142 4.64 25.12 9.87
C LYS A 142 3.34 25.33 9.08
N VAL A 143 3.41 25.28 7.76
CA VAL A 143 2.23 25.07 6.94
C VAL A 143 2.03 23.55 6.88
N PRO A 144 0.85 23.03 7.26
CA PRO A 144 0.57 21.60 7.09
C PRO A 144 0.61 21.28 5.60
N TYR A 145 1.47 20.33 5.21
CA TYR A 145 1.54 19.88 3.83
C TYR A 145 0.39 18.90 3.59
N GLU A 146 -0.68 19.38 2.97
CA GLU A 146 -1.89 18.61 2.72
C GLU A 146 -2.23 18.64 1.23
N ILE A 147 -2.65 17.51 0.69
CA ILE A 147 -3.07 17.38 -0.70
C ILE A 147 -4.55 17.03 -0.73
N GLY A 148 -5.35 17.95 -1.26
CA GLY A 148 -6.77 17.75 -1.52
C GLY A 148 -7.01 17.00 -2.82
N ILE A 149 -7.74 15.89 -2.76
CA ILE A 149 -8.22 15.16 -3.94
C ILE A 149 -9.50 15.86 -4.44
N VAL A 150 -9.39 16.54 -5.57
CA VAL A 150 -10.47 17.32 -6.18
C VAL A 150 -11.38 16.44 -7.02
N ARG A 151 -10.79 15.54 -7.82
CA ARG A 151 -11.55 14.64 -8.68
C ARG A 151 -10.77 13.37 -8.98
N GLN A 152 -11.44 12.23 -8.89
CA GLN A 152 -10.90 10.94 -9.29
C GLN A 152 -11.52 10.48 -10.61
N PHE A 153 -10.69 9.96 -11.51
CA PHE A 153 -11.08 9.21 -12.68
C PHE A 153 -10.74 7.75 -12.40
N PRO A 154 -11.74 6.89 -12.13
CA PRO A 154 -11.50 5.50 -11.75
C PRO A 154 -10.80 4.72 -12.85
N PHE A 155 -10.22 3.59 -12.49
CA PHE A 155 -9.54 2.73 -13.43
C PHE A 155 -10.46 2.32 -14.58
N SER A 156 -9.99 2.55 -15.81
CA SER A 156 -10.67 2.16 -17.03
C SER A 156 -9.89 1.02 -17.68
N SER A 157 -10.52 -0.15 -17.82
CA SER A 157 -9.86 -1.31 -18.45
C SER A 157 -9.49 -1.09 -19.92
N SER A 158 -10.25 -0.26 -20.65
CA SER A 158 -9.93 0.08 -22.04
C SER A 158 -8.74 1.04 -22.16
N LEU A 159 -8.55 1.92 -21.18
CA LEU A 159 -7.41 2.83 -21.13
C LEU A 159 -6.24 2.27 -20.31
N GLN A 160 -6.44 1.18 -19.58
CA GLN A 160 -5.48 0.54 -18.66
C GLN A 160 -4.83 1.51 -17.65
N ARG A 161 -5.57 2.53 -17.21
CA ARG A 161 -5.09 3.53 -16.25
C ARG A 161 -6.21 4.19 -15.46
N MET A 162 -5.81 4.87 -14.39
CA MET A 162 -6.62 5.81 -13.62
C MET A 162 -5.87 7.12 -13.41
N SER A 163 -6.60 8.20 -13.13
CA SER A 163 -6.02 9.52 -12.89
C SER A 163 -6.73 10.26 -11.77
N VAL A 164 -6.04 11.16 -11.10
CA VAL A 164 -6.61 12.04 -10.08
C VAL A 164 -6.16 13.47 -10.30
N ILE A 165 -7.06 14.41 -10.05
CA ILE A 165 -6.77 15.84 -9.99
C ILE A 165 -6.65 16.21 -8.53
N THR A 166 -5.53 16.82 -8.18
CA THR A 166 -5.20 17.19 -6.80
C THR A 166 -4.82 18.66 -6.72
N ARG A 167 -4.90 19.20 -5.50
CA ARG A 167 -4.45 20.54 -5.18
C ARG A 167 -3.79 20.53 -3.82
N THR A 168 -2.52 20.93 -3.78
CA THR A 168 -1.78 21.10 -2.53
C THR A 168 -2.30 22.34 -1.80
N LEU A 169 -2.36 22.28 -0.48
CA LEU A 169 -2.72 23.43 0.36
C LEU A 169 -1.76 24.59 0.08
N ASN A 170 -2.31 25.80 -0.03
CA ASN A 170 -1.60 27.04 -0.38
C ASN A 170 -1.00 27.11 -1.80
N GLU A 171 -1.18 26.09 -2.62
CA GLU A 171 -0.87 26.15 -4.05
C GLU A 171 -2.10 26.58 -4.86
N SER A 172 -1.87 27.38 -5.90
CA SER A 172 -2.89 27.78 -6.87
C SER A 172 -3.02 26.82 -8.04
N GLN A 173 -2.00 25.98 -8.26
CA GLN A 173 -1.95 25.04 -9.37
C GLN A 173 -2.61 23.72 -9.00
N PHE A 174 -3.16 23.07 -10.03
CA PHE A 174 -3.65 21.71 -9.92
C PHE A 174 -2.60 20.75 -10.45
N HIS A 175 -2.41 19.64 -9.75
CA HIS A 175 -1.55 18.54 -10.19
C HIS A 175 -2.40 17.36 -10.63
N ILE A 176 -1.96 16.70 -11.70
CA ILE A 176 -2.62 15.49 -12.22
C ILE A 176 -1.68 14.32 -12.03
N TYR A 177 -2.11 13.34 -11.25
CA TYR A 177 -1.40 12.08 -11.05
C TYR A 177 -2.10 10.96 -11.81
N THR A 178 -1.33 10.07 -12.44
CA THR A 178 -1.85 8.96 -13.23
C THR A 178 -1.03 7.71 -12.92
N LYS A 179 -1.72 6.59 -12.73
CA LYS A 179 -1.12 5.25 -12.60
C LYS A 179 -1.86 4.25 -13.48
N GLY A 180 -1.17 3.22 -13.94
CA GLY A 180 -1.72 2.24 -14.87
C GLY A 180 -0.68 1.26 -15.38
N ALA A 181 -1.01 0.56 -16.46
CA ALA A 181 -0.09 -0.35 -17.11
C ALA A 181 1.15 0.39 -17.62
N PRO A 182 2.38 -0.13 -17.40
CA PRO A 182 3.62 0.57 -17.73
C PRO A 182 3.68 1.09 -19.17
N GLU A 183 3.26 0.27 -20.13
CA GLU A 183 3.24 0.59 -21.56
C GLU A 183 2.28 1.74 -21.91
N THR A 184 1.20 1.91 -21.13
CA THR A 184 0.26 3.02 -21.30
C THR A 184 0.84 4.30 -20.72
N ILE A 185 1.46 4.21 -19.53
CA ILE A 185 2.04 5.37 -18.86
C ILE A 185 3.23 5.92 -19.64
N GLU A 186 4.09 5.04 -20.17
CA GLU A 186 5.25 5.42 -20.98
C GLU A 186 4.86 6.31 -22.17
N VAL A 187 3.74 6.02 -22.85
CA VAL A 187 3.25 6.81 -24.00
C VAL A 187 2.79 8.21 -23.60
N LEU A 188 2.43 8.44 -22.34
CA LEU A 188 2.02 9.74 -21.80
C LEU A 188 3.20 10.56 -21.29
N CYS A 189 4.36 9.92 -21.08
CA CYS A 189 5.56 10.55 -20.54
C CYS A 189 6.43 11.15 -21.64
N ARG A 190 7.19 12.19 -21.30
CA ARG A 190 8.27 12.68 -22.17
C ARG A 190 9.50 11.79 -21.97
N ARG A 191 10.23 11.48 -23.04
CA ARG A 191 11.38 10.55 -22.99
C ARG A 191 12.59 11.13 -22.27
N ASP A 192 12.68 12.45 -22.19
CA ASP A 192 13.77 13.23 -21.61
C ASP A 192 13.62 13.48 -20.10
N THR A 193 12.56 12.95 -19.47
CA THR A 193 12.23 13.10 -18.04
C THR A 193 11.81 11.78 -17.43
#